data_AF-A0A5M8SNC5-F1
#
_entry.id   AF-A0A5M8SNC5-F1
#
_cell.length_a   1.000
_cell.length_b   1.000
_cell.length_c   1.000
_cell.angle_alpha   90.00
_cell.angle_beta   90.00
_cell.angle_gamma   90.00
#
_symmetry.space_group_name_H-M   'P 1'
#
loop_
_entity.id
_entity.type
_entity.pdbx_description
1 polymer ?
#
loop_
_entity_poly.entity_id
_entity_poly.type
_entity_poly.pdbx_seq_one_letter_code
_entity_poly.pdbx_strand_id
1 'polypeptide(L)'
;MSAAALHLPGLWAAAATHSPLRIVTVDRASAPERQPASRKKPVQSLAFYRKHTNALLRRYLYASMLIGRAPSLLDHPVARGWASSRPVRTFEDAVNFVLDVERCLARLGALDRCLLNRLVLQEYTLLEVSIMLRISVNTVAAQLGKATDRLTQILLKEALLVLTQS
;
A
#
# COMPACT_ATOMS: atom_id res chain seq x y z
N MET A 1 -38.87 38.05 -11.30
CA MET A 1 -38.32 37.21 -12.39
C MET A 1 -38.15 35.81 -11.83
N SER A 2 -38.93 34.85 -12.35
CA SER A 2 -38.85 33.38 -12.19
C SER A 2 -38.90 32.76 -10.77
N ALA A 3 -39.52 31.61 -10.52
CA ALA A 3 -40.46 30.78 -11.27
C ALA A 3 -40.95 29.67 -10.34
N ALA A 4 -42.24 29.34 -10.48
CA ALA A 4 -42.90 28.03 -10.39
C ALA A 4 -42.57 27.05 -9.25
N ALA A 5 -43.61 26.80 -8.44
CA ALA A 5 -43.84 25.53 -7.76
C ALA A 5 -44.07 24.39 -8.77
N LEU A 6 -43.55 23.20 -8.48
CA LEU A 6 -44.06 21.95 -9.02
C LEU A 6 -44.32 20.97 -7.87
N HIS A 7 -45.60 20.86 -7.56
CA HIS A 7 -46.22 19.70 -6.91
C HIS A 7 -45.89 18.43 -7.70
N LEU A 8 -45.59 17.34 -6.99
CA LEU A 8 -45.89 16.01 -7.50
C LEU A 8 -46.74 15.23 -6.50
N PRO A 9 -47.73 14.44 -6.98
CA PRO A 9 -48.78 13.85 -6.15
C PRO A 9 -48.29 12.54 -5.51
N GLY A 10 -48.52 12.41 -4.20
CA GLY A 10 -48.37 11.16 -3.48
C GLY A 10 -49.55 10.23 -3.78
N LEU A 11 -49.38 9.34 -4.75
CA LEU A 11 -50.29 8.22 -5.02
C LEU A 11 -49.50 7.11 -5.73
N TRP A 12 -48.94 6.20 -4.95
CA TRP A 12 -48.79 4.81 -5.39
C TRP A 12 -49.22 3.88 -4.26
N ALA A 13 -50.53 3.72 -4.17
CA ALA A 13 -51.13 2.50 -3.68
C ALA A 13 -51.17 1.52 -4.86
N ALA A 14 -50.32 0.50 -4.81
CA ALA A 14 -50.52 -0.73 -5.57
C ALA A 14 -50.45 -1.87 -4.57
N ALA A 15 -51.63 -2.37 -4.21
CA ALA A 15 -51.82 -3.56 -3.41
C ALA A 15 -51.21 -4.77 -4.15
N ALA A 16 -50.10 -5.28 -3.63
CA ALA A 16 -49.65 -6.63 -3.94
C ALA A 16 -50.19 -7.56 -2.85
N THR A 17 -51.12 -8.40 -3.26
CA THR A 17 -51.67 -9.55 -2.55
C THR A 17 -50.54 -10.40 -1.96
N HIS A 18 -50.32 -10.30 -0.65
CA HIS A 18 -49.49 -11.25 0.08
C HIS A 18 -50.21 -12.60 0.15
N SER A 19 -49.76 -13.56 -0.65
CA SER A 19 -50.04 -14.98 -0.41
C SER A 19 -49.38 -15.39 0.92
N PRO A 20 -50.06 -16.12 1.82
CA PRO A 20 -49.44 -16.58 3.04
C PRO A 20 -48.40 -17.64 2.68
N LEU A 21 -47.11 -17.31 2.85
CA LEU A 21 -46.04 -18.28 2.80
C LEU A 21 -46.25 -19.27 3.95
N ARG A 22 -46.55 -20.51 3.57
CA ARG A 22 -46.67 -21.68 4.44
C ARG A 22 -45.36 -21.84 5.22
N ILE A 23 -45.42 -21.57 6.53
CA ILE A 23 -44.31 -21.81 7.45
C ILE A 23 -44.11 -23.32 7.53
N VAL A 24 -43.05 -23.80 6.88
CA VAL A 24 -42.53 -25.14 7.11
C VAL A 24 -41.70 -25.06 8.39
N THR A 25 -42.19 -25.69 9.46
CA THR A 25 -41.40 -25.94 10.66
C THR A 25 -40.27 -26.88 10.28
N VAL A 26 -39.07 -26.33 10.11
CA VAL A 26 -37.85 -27.12 9.97
C VAL A 26 -37.57 -27.74 11.33
N ASP A 27 -37.74 -29.05 11.41
CA ASP A 27 -37.38 -29.86 12.56
C ASP A 27 -35.94 -29.55 12.97
N ARG A 28 -35.76 -29.26 14.26
CA ARG A 28 -34.52 -28.85 14.89
C ARG A 28 -33.61 -30.07 15.06
N ALA A 29 -33.15 -30.64 13.95
CA ALA A 29 -32.17 -31.71 13.96
C ALA A 29 -30.76 -31.12 14.06
N SER A 30 -30.15 -31.33 15.23
CA SER A 30 -28.70 -31.41 15.49
C SER A 30 -27.86 -30.24 14.96
N ALA A 31 -27.60 -29.26 15.84
CA ALA A 31 -26.56 -28.27 15.60
C ALA A 31 -25.19 -28.98 15.46
N PRO A 32 -24.47 -28.84 14.33
CA PRO A 32 -23.06 -29.17 14.33
C PRO A 32 -22.36 -28.13 15.21
N GLU A 33 -21.55 -28.63 16.13
CA GLU A 33 -20.69 -27.86 17.00
C GLU A 33 -19.94 -26.81 16.18
N ARG A 34 -20.28 -25.53 16.38
CA ARG A 34 -19.63 -24.42 15.68
C ARG A 34 -18.19 -24.36 16.17
N GLN A 35 -17.29 -25.03 15.45
CA GLN A 35 -15.86 -24.79 15.56
C GLN A 35 -15.64 -23.27 15.55
N PRO A 36 -14.91 -22.70 16.52
CA PRO A 36 -14.63 -21.27 16.51
C PRO A 36 -13.92 -20.99 15.20
N ALA A 37 -14.56 -20.23 14.31
CA ALA A 37 -13.97 -19.81 13.06
C ALA A 37 -12.68 -19.09 13.44
N SER A 38 -11.55 -19.77 13.24
CA SER A 38 -10.21 -19.19 13.35
C SER A 38 -10.29 -17.87 12.59
N ARG A 39 -10.15 -16.77 13.32
CA ARG A 39 -10.23 -15.41 12.80
C ARG A 39 -9.09 -15.27 11.82
N LYS A 40 -9.29 -15.71 10.58
CA LYS A 40 -8.33 -15.58 9.49
C LYS A 40 -8.04 -14.09 9.43
N LYS A 41 -6.83 -13.70 9.85
CA LYS A 41 -6.37 -12.32 9.68
C LYS A 41 -6.64 -12.00 8.21
N PRO A 42 -7.33 -10.88 7.89
CA PRO A 42 -7.62 -10.56 6.50
C PRO A 42 -6.31 -10.62 5.74
N VAL A 43 -6.30 -11.37 4.63
CA VAL A 43 -5.13 -11.46 3.76
C VAL A 43 -4.94 -10.07 3.17
N GLN A 44 -4.13 -9.25 3.83
CA GLN A 44 -3.86 -7.90 3.38
C GLN A 44 -3.12 -7.99 2.07
N SER A 45 -3.77 -7.54 0.99
CA SER A 45 -3.14 -7.46 -0.32
C SER A 45 -1.91 -6.56 -0.27
N LEU A 46 -0.85 -6.93 -0.97
CA LEU A 46 0.39 -6.14 -1.06
C LEU A 46 0.14 -4.71 -1.56
N ALA A 47 -0.94 -4.51 -2.31
CA ALA A 47 -1.39 -3.19 -2.75
C ALA A 47 -1.57 -2.19 -1.58
N PHE A 48 -1.97 -2.67 -0.40
CA PHE A 48 -2.14 -1.86 0.81
C PHE A 48 -0.84 -1.18 1.25
N TYR A 49 0.31 -1.85 1.04
CA TYR A 49 1.61 -1.36 1.46
C TYR A 49 2.24 -0.41 0.45
N ARG A 50 1.75 -0.30 -0.78
CA ARG A 50 2.40 0.50 -1.83
C ARG A 50 2.69 1.93 -1.38
N LYS A 51 1.74 2.57 -0.68
CA LYS A 51 1.93 3.91 -0.10
C LYS A 51 3.07 3.94 0.93
N HIS A 52 3.14 2.93 1.80
CA HIS A 52 4.17 2.80 2.82
C HIS A 52 5.55 2.52 2.21
N THR A 53 5.61 1.66 1.20
CA THR A 53 6.83 1.34 0.44
C THR A 53 7.37 2.58 -0.26
N ASN A 54 6.51 3.35 -0.93
CA ASN A 54 6.93 4.62 -1.57
C ASN A 54 7.40 5.65 -0.53
N ALA A 55 6.72 5.76 0.61
CA ALA A 55 7.17 6.63 1.70
C ALA A 55 8.52 6.16 2.28
N LEU A 56 8.76 4.85 2.37
CA LEU A 56 10.06 4.30 2.79
C LEU A 56 11.16 4.66 1.78
N LEU A 57 10.90 4.55 0.48
CA LEU A 57 11.85 4.93 -0.57
C LEU A 57 12.22 6.43 -0.54
N ARG A 58 11.26 7.31 -0.25
CA ARG A 58 11.53 8.74 -0.05
C ARG A 58 12.40 9.00 1.19
N ARG A 59 12.12 8.29 2.28
CA ARG A 59 12.93 8.36 3.51
C ARG A 59 14.35 7.83 3.27
N TYR A 60 14.48 6.76 2.49
CA TYR A 60 15.76 6.25 2.01
C TYR A 60 16.54 7.32 1.24
N LEU A 61 15.92 7.99 0.25
CA LEU A 61 16.58 9.05 -0.51
C LEU A 61 17.10 10.18 0.39
N TYR A 62 16.26 10.63 1.32
CA TYR A 62 16.62 11.66 2.28
C TYR A 62 17.78 11.22 3.18
N ALA A 63 17.72 9.99 3.72
CA ALA A 63 18.78 9.41 4.53
C ALA A 63 20.11 9.32 3.77
N SER A 64 20.09 8.82 2.53
CA SER A 64 21.27 8.72 1.67
C SER A 64 21.92 10.09 1.41
N MET A 65 21.11 11.13 1.20
CA MET A 65 21.62 12.50 1.05
C MET A 65 22.24 13.06 2.34
N LEU A 66 21.65 12.74 3.49
CA LEU A 66 22.18 13.19 4.79
C LEU A 66 23.50 12.51 5.13
N ILE A 67 23.64 11.20 4.91
CA ILE A 67 24.87 10.45 5.20
C ILE A 67 26.03 10.90 4.30
N GLY A 68 25.74 11.32 3.07
CA GLY A 68 26.74 11.87 2.14
C GLY A 68 27.24 13.27 2.55
N ARG A 69 26.56 13.94 3.48
CA ARG A 69 26.98 15.22 4.06
C ARG A 69 27.58 14.93 5.43
N ALA A 70 28.74 15.49 5.73
CA ALA A 70 29.61 15.08 6.84
C ALA A 70 28.87 14.73 8.16
N PRO A 71 29.35 13.73 8.91
CA PRO A 71 28.68 13.20 10.11
C PRO A 71 28.40 14.25 11.21
N SER A 72 29.09 15.39 11.19
CA SER A 72 28.87 16.53 12.09
C SER A 72 27.53 17.25 11.91
N LEU A 73 26.77 16.98 10.85
CA LEU A 73 25.43 17.55 10.63
C LEU A 73 24.29 16.74 11.27
N LEU A 74 24.61 15.63 11.93
CA LEU A 74 23.64 14.75 12.59
C LEU A 74 23.39 15.11 14.06
N ASP A 75 23.76 16.33 14.45
CA ASP A 75 23.35 16.95 15.72
C ASP A 75 21.83 17.22 15.78
N HIS A 76 21.14 17.11 14.63
CA HIS A 76 19.68 17.10 14.59
C HIS A 76 19.15 15.68 14.67
N PRO A 77 18.21 15.39 15.61
CA PRO A 77 17.73 14.05 15.84
C PRO A 77 17.13 13.51 14.54
N VAL A 78 17.73 12.43 14.05
CA VAL A 78 17.22 11.64 12.95
C VAL A 78 15.73 11.40 13.21
N ALA A 79 14.88 11.89 12.31
CA ALA A 79 13.46 12.01 12.60
C ALA A 79 12.86 10.64 12.91
N ARG A 80 12.04 10.54 13.98
CA ARG A 80 11.35 9.30 14.34
C ARG A 80 10.55 8.77 13.13
N GLY A 81 10.66 7.47 12.90
CA GLY A 81 9.84 6.75 11.92
C GLY A 81 10.45 6.64 10.52
N TRP A 82 11.76 6.45 10.39
CA TRP A 82 12.40 6.20 9.08
C TRP A 82 12.19 4.77 8.56
N ALA A 83 12.45 3.78 9.40
CA ALA A 83 11.95 2.42 9.25
C ALA A 83 10.68 2.27 10.09
N SER A 84 9.72 1.45 9.65
CA SER A 84 8.55 1.18 10.51
C SER A 84 8.83 0.12 11.57
N SER A 85 9.94 -0.62 11.45
CA SER A 85 10.33 -1.66 12.40
C SER A 85 11.25 -1.20 13.52
N ARG A 86 12.12 -0.22 13.26
CA ARG A 86 13.15 0.23 14.20
C ARG A 86 13.26 1.75 14.19
N PRO A 87 13.38 2.41 15.37
CA PRO A 87 13.66 3.83 15.42
C PRO A 87 15.10 4.08 14.95
N VAL A 88 15.27 4.99 13.99
CA VAL A 88 16.59 5.45 13.56
C VAL A 88 16.94 6.66 14.43
N ARG A 89 17.92 6.52 15.34
CA ARG A 89 18.25 7.56 16.33
C ARG A 89 19.65 8.13 16.15
N THR A 90 20.57 7.32 15.64
CA THR A 90 21.98 7.68 15.47
C THR A 90 22.37 7.76 13.99
N PHE A 91 23.56 8.29 13.72
CA PHE A 91 24.16 8.22 12.39
C PHE A 91 24.29 6.78 11.90
N GLU A 92 24.81 5.89 12.75
CA GLU A 92 25.04 4.48 12.42
C GLU A 92 23.72 3.79 12.07
N ASP A 93 22.64 4.12 12.78
CA ASP A 93 21.31 3.61 12.44
C ASP A 93 20.86 4.08 11.05
N ALA A 94 21.14 5.34 10.69
CA ALA A 94 20.80 5.87 9.37
C ALA A 94 21.60 5.18 8.27
N VAL A 95 22.90 4.96 8.49
CA VAL A 95 23.77 4.20 7.59
C VAL A 95 23.26 2.77 7.43
N ASN A 96 22.95 2.09 8.52
CA ASN A 96 22.40 0.74 8.49
C ASN A 96 21.07 0.69 7.73
N PHE A 97 20.17 1.64 7.98
CA PHE A 97 18.91 1.75 7.26
C PHE A 97 19.12 1.90 5.75
N VAL A 98 20.02 2.78 5.32
CA VAL A 98 20.34 2.97 3.90
C VAL A 98 20.91 1.70 3.28
N LEU A 99 21.90 1.08 3.93
CA LEU A 99 22.51 -0.16 3.45
C LEU A 99 21.51 -1.32 3.37
N ASP A 100 20.59 -1.43 4.33
CA ASP A 100 19.57 -2.47 4.32
C ASP A 100 18.57 -2.26 3.17
N VAL A 101 18.15 -1.00 2.91
CA VAL A 101 17.27 -0.70 1.77
C VAL A 101 18.01 -0.92 0.43
N GLU A 102 19.28 -0.56 0.32
CA GLU A 102 20.10 -0.83 -0.87
C GLU A 102 20.20 -2.32 -1.16
N ARG A 103 20.43 -3.16 -0.13
CA ARG A 103 20.43 -4.62 -0.25
C ARG A 103 19.07 -5.14 -0.74
N CYS A 104 17.96 -4.58 -0.25
CA CYS A 104 16.63 -4.92 -0.75
C CYS A 104 16.46 -4.55 -2.22
N LEU A 105 16.87 -3.33 -2.62
CA LEU A 105 16.82 -2.87 -4.01
C LEU A 105 17.70 -3.72 -4.93
N ALA A 106 18.87 -4.17 -4.46
CA ALA A 106 19.79 -5.01 -5.21
C ALA A 106 19.23 -6.40 -5.54
N ARG A 107 18.25 -6.89 -4.77
CA ARG A 107 17.56 -8.17 -5.00
C ARG A 107 16.47 -8.10 -6.06
N LEU A 108 16.10 -6.90 -6.51
CA LEU A 108 15.14 -6.74 -7.61
C LEU A 108 15.82 -6.99 -8.95
N GLY A 109 15.02 -7.45 -9.93
CA GLY A 109 15.44 -7.51 -11.31
C GLY A 109 15.83 -6.13 -11.85
N ALA A 110 16.74 -6.09 -12.83
CA ALA A 110 17.30 -4.85 -13.36
C ALA A 110 16.23 -3.85 -13.84
N LEU A 111 15.18 -4.35 -14.51
CA LEU A 111 14.07 -3.53 -14.97
C LEU A 111 13.30 -2.92 -13.79
N ASP A 112 12.90 -3.73 -12.81
CA ASP A 112 12.10 -3.26 -11.67
C ASP A 112 12.86 -2.20 -10.86
N ARG A 113 14.16 -2.43 -10.64
CA ARG A 113 15.06 -1.47 -9.98
C ARG A 113 15.17 -0.17 -10.79
N CYS A 114 15.30 -0.27 -12.11
CA CYS A 114 15.33 0.90 -12.99
C CYS A 114 14.04 1.73 -12.87
N LEU A 115 12.88 1.08 -12.94
CA LEU A 115 11.58 1.75 -12.83
C LEU A 115 11.42 2.46 -11.47
N LEU A 116 11.74 1.79 -10.37
CA LEU A 116 11.62 2.39 -9.03
C LEU A 116 12.58 3.58 -8.87
N ASN A 117 13.83 3.45 -9.33
CA ASN A 117 14.78 4.56 -9.27
C ASN A 117 14.30 5.76 -10.09
N ARG A 118 13.90 5.53 -11.34
CA ARG A 118 13.49 6.62 -12.26
C ARG A 118 12.20 7.29 -11.80
N LEU A 119 11.16 6.50 -11.49
CA LEU A 119 9.82 7.02 -11.24
C LEU A 119 9.61 7.44 -9.78
N VAL A 120 10.20 6.74 -8.81
CA VAL A 120 9.94 6.99 -7.38
C VAL A 120 11.01 7.84 -6.73
N LEU A 121 12.29 7.63 -7.07
CA LEU A 121 13.40 8.38 -6.44
C LEU A 121 13.79 9.63 -7.23
N GLN A 122 13.75 9.56 -8.57
CA GLN A 122 14.14 10.66 -9.45
C GLN A 122 12.95 11.43 -10.02
N GLU A 123 11.72 11.01 -9.70
CA GLU A 123 10.47 11.68 -10.08
C GLU A 123 10.28 11.89 -11.60
N TYR A 124 10.87 11.01 -12.43
CA TYR A 124 10.60 11.01 -13.86
C TYR A 124 9.12 10.71 -14.12
N THR A 125 8.61 11.23 -15.23
CA THR A 125 7.23 10.90 -15.65
C THR A 125 7.16 9.51 -16.29
N LEU A 126 5.98 8.89 -16.23
CA LEU A 126 5.73 7.61 -16.92
C LEU A 126 6.02 7.72 -18.42
N LEU A 127 5.76 8.89 -19.02
CA LEU A 127 6.01 9.16 -20.43
C LEU A 127 7.51 9.18 -20.73
N GLU A 128 8.30 9.93 -19.97
CA GLU A 128 9.77 9.97 -20.14
C GLU A 128 10.38 8.57 -20.07
N VAL A 129 10.01 7.80 -19.04
CA VAL A 129 10.54 6.45 -18.86
C VAL A 129 10.08 5.51 -19.98
N SER A 130 8.85 5.66 -20.47
CA SER A 130 8.34 4.88 -21.60
C SER A 130 9.16 5.11 -22.88
N ILE A 131 9.54 6.35 -23.15
CA ILE A 131 10.37 6.74 -24.29
C ILE A 131 11.80 6.20 -24.11
N MET A 132 12.38 6.36 -22.91
CA MET A 132 13.73 5.88 -22.58
C MET A 132 13.87 4.37 -22.71
N LEU A 133 12.85 3.62 -22.27
CA LEU A 133 12.85 2.15 -22.28
C LEU A 133 12.24 1.55 -23.56
N ARG A 134 11.69 2.38 -24.45
CA ARG A 134 10.97 1.97 -25.68
C ARG A 134 9.86 0.95 -25.43
N ILE A 135 9.10 1.14 -24.36
CA ILE A 135 7.93 0.32 -24.01
C ILE A 135 6.72 1.23 -23.80
N SER A 136 5.50 0.68 -23.91
CA SER A 136 4.28 1.49 -23.76
C SER A 136 4.13 2.04 -22.33
N VAL A 137 3.52 3.22 -22.19
CA VAL A 137 3.19 3.84 -20.89
C VAL A 137 2.38 2.89 -19.99
N ASN A 138 1.44 2.14 -20.58
CA ASN A 138 0.65 1.13 -19.86
C ASN A 138 1.52 -0.01 -19.31
N THR A 139 2.50 -0.46 -20.10
CA THR A 139 3.47 -1.47 -19.64
C THR A 139 4.31 -0.94 -18.49
N VAL A 140 4.78 0.31 -18.56
CA VAL A 140 5.53 0.97 -17.47
C VAL A 140 4.70 1.02 -16.19
N ALA A 141 3.46 1.50 -16.26
CA ALA A 141 2.58 1.63 -15.10
C ALA A 141 2.26 0.27 -14.46
N ALA A 142 1.91 -0.73 -15.27
CA ALA A 142 1.63 -2.07 -14.79
C ALA A 142 2.86 -2.72 -14.15
N GLN A 143 4.04 -2.52 -14.75
CA GLN A 143 5.29 -3.06 -14.24
C GLN A 143 5.76 -2.35 -12.98
N LEU A 144 5.57 -1.04 -12.86
CA LEU A 144 5.84 -0.29 -11.63
C LEU A 144 5.03 -0.86 -10.46
N GLY A 145 3.73 -1.12 -10.65
CA GLY A 145 2.89 -1.74 -9.61
C GLY A 145 3.44 -3.09 -9.14
N LYS A 146 3.87 -3.94 -10.08
CA LYS A 146 4.51 -5.23 -9.77
C LYS A 146 5.86 -5.07 -9.07
N ALA A 147 6.67 -4.11 -9.50
CA ALA A 147 7.97 -3.79 -8.90
C ALA A 147 7.81 -3.33 -7.45
N THR A 148 6.85 -2.44 -7.17
CA THR A 148 6.53 -2.00 -5.81
C THR A 148 6.05 -3.18 -4.95
N ASP A 149 5.20 -4.06 -5.49
CA ASP A 149 4.73 -5.24 -4.74
C ASP A 149 5.88 -6.23 -4.42
N ARG A 150 6.79 -6.46 -5.38
CA ARG A 150 7.99 -7.29 -5.19
C ARG A 150 8.93 -6.69 -4.13
N LEU A 151 9.19 -5.39 -4.23
CA LEU A 151 9.99 -4.69 -3.22
C LEU A 151 9.33 -4.78 -1.84
N THR A 152 8.01 -4.60 -1.77
CA THR A 152 7.24 -4.73 -0.53
C THR A 152 7.44 -6.11 0.09
N GLN A 153 7.34 -7.19 -0.70
CA GLN A 153 7.59 -8.54 -0.18
C GLN A 153 9.00 -8.70 0.39
N ILE A 154 10.00 -8.13 -0.28
CA ILE A 154 11.40 -8.18 0.18
C ILE A 154 11.55 -7.40 1.49
N LEU A 155 11.03 -6.18 1.55
CA LEU A 155 11.08 -5.33 2.75
C LEU A 155 10.34 -5.94 3.95
N LEU A 156 9.23 -6.63 3.72
CA LEU A 156 8.52 -7.37 4.77
C LEU A 156 9.33 -8.57 5.28
N LYS A 157 10.03 -9.29 4.38
CA LYS A 157 10.91 -10.42 4.76
C LYS A 157 12.10 -9.96 5.58
N GLU A 158 12.69 -8.81 5.23
CA GLU A 158 13.81 -8.22 5.97
C GLU A 158 13.36 -7.41 7.20
N ALA A 159 12.07 -7.45 7.54
CA ALA A 159 11.49 -6.71 8.65
C ALA A 159 11.84 -5.20 8.64
N LEU A 160 11.98 -4.57 7.47
CA LEU A 160 12.11 -3.12 7.31
C LEU A 160 10.73 -2.43 7.26
N LEU A 161 9.73 -3.18 6.81
CA LEU A 161 8.32 -2.84 6.91
C LEU A 161 7.64 -3.75 7.93
N VAL A 162 7.03 -3.16 8.94
CA VAL A 162 6.13 -3.82 9.89
C VAL A 162 4.73 -3.25 9.73
N LEU A 163 3.73 -4.13 9.84
CA LEU A 163 2.36 -3.74 10.07
C LEU A 163 2.24 -3.21 11.49
N THR A 164 2.19 -1.90 11.62
CA THR A 164 1.66 -1.31 12.84
C THR A 164 0.18 -1.69 12.88
N GLN A 165 -0.17 -2.71 13.66
CA GLN A 165 -1.56 -3.01 13.99
C GLN A 165 -2.01 -1.89 14.93
N SER A 166 -2.58 -0.83 14.35
CA SER A 166 -3.35 0.17 15.09
C SER A 166 -4.72 -0.39 15.43
#